data_AF-A0A925DZQ8-F1
#
_entry.id   AF-A0A925DZQ8-F1
#
_cell.length_a   1.000
_cell.length_b   1.000
_cell.length_c   1.000
_cell.angle_alpha   90.00
_cell.angle_beta   90.00
_cell.angle_gamma   90.00
#
_symmetry.space_group_name_H-M   'P 1'
#
loop_
_entity.id
_entity.type
_entity.pdbx_description
1 polymer ?
#
loop_
_entity_poly.entity_id
_entity_poly.type
_entity_poly.pdbx_seq_one_letter_code
_entity_poly.pdbx_strand_id
1 'polypeptide(L)'
;MKFPKLFPTIIIISLMLSITAASVLLAQTTPPESTPEATAEPTDCTPEGLIAAQAALQAQLEDFATRIVDEEDASAALEALYQVGTAYEQIAIDCGYIPADIGERFVGTDTENILAALEELSGDPIRGQLLYNNEEPAADGSVLACAGCHEGGAVGPTTEGTWTRWDEVRRLDPALADSTFEHYITESILLPNAYIPSDYTANMMPQNYGDRLSYQDLADLIIYLESQDQFLDQ
;
A
#
# COMPACT_ATOMS: atom_id res chain seq x y z
N MET A 1 18.89 66.11 36.90
CA MET A 1 19.25 65.66 35.53
C MET A 1 18.46 66.49 34.54
N LYS A 2 19.14 67.04 33.53
CA LYS A 2 18.68 68.07 32.57
C LYS A 2 17.84 67.47 31.43
N PHE A 3 16.69 68.08 31.13
CA PHE A 3 16.06 68.13 29.79
C PHE A 3 16.86 69.09 28.87
N PRO A 4 16.45 69.33 27.61
CA PRO A 4 16.13 68.47 26.46
C PRO A 4 16.99 68.89 25.24
N LYS A 5 16.84 68.32 24.03
CA LYS A 5 16.88 69.10 22.77
C LYS A 5 16.04 68.46 21.66
N LEU A 6 15.22 69.32 21.07
CA LEU A 6 14.31 69.18 19.94
C LEU A 6 15.02 69.68 18.66
N PHE A 7 14.70 69.04 17.51
CA PHE A 7 14.54 69.61 16.15
C PHE A 7 15.77 70.09 15.33
N PRO A 8 15.66 70.38 14.00
CA PRO A 8 14.67 69.95 12.96
C PRO A 8 15.22 69.79 11.49
N THR A 9 14.32 69.39 10.56
CA THR A 9 14.19 69.83 9.11
C THR A 9 15.27 69.41 8.08
N ILE A 10 15.05 69.15 6.76
CA ILE A 10 14.00 69.47 5.76
C ILE A 10 14.24 68.64 4.45
N ILE A 11 13.16 68.15 3.83
CA ILE A 11 12.75 68.11 2.37
C ILE A 11 13.69 67.57 1.27
N ILE A 12 13.13 66.71 0.36
CA ILE A 12 13.11 66.75 -1.13
C ILE A 12 12.28 65.53 -1.62
N ILE A 13 11.01 65.69 -2.03
CA ILE A 13 10.44 65.87 -3.39
C ILE A 13 10.46 64.62 -4.30
N SER A 14 9.23 64.18 -4.64
CA SER A 14 8.71 63.52 -5.86
C SER A 14 9.46 62.34 -6.50
N LEU A 15 8.75 61.24 -6.80
CA LEU A 15 8.32 60.91 -8.17
C LEU A 15 7.36 59.69 -8.20
N MET A 16 6.40 59.76 -9.11
CA MET A 16 5.46 58.71 -9.52
C MET A 16 6.07 57.30 -9.66
N LEU A 17 5.30 56.28 -9.28
CA LEU A 17 5.14 55.09 -10.13
C LEU A 17 3.81 54.38 -9.84
N SER A 18 2.81 54.74 -10.63
CA SER A 18 1.61 53.95 -10.89
C SER A 18 1.98 52.73 -11.74
N ILE A 19 1.94 51.53 -11.16
CA ILE A 19 2.01 50.26 -11.90
C ILE A 19 0.81 49.40 -11.50
N THR A 20 -0.14 49.35 -12.45
CA THR A 20 -1.05 48.26 -12.79
C THR A 20 -1.18 47.11 -11.78
N ALA A 21 -2.34 47.04 -11.13
CA ALA A 21 -2.90 45.79 -10.65
C ALA A 21 -3.28 44.94 -11.89
N ALA A 22 -2.32 44.16 -12.39
CA ALA A 22 -2.56 43.14 -13.39
C ALA A 22 -3.10 41.90 -12.68
N SER A 23 -4.34 41.57 -13.01
CA SER A 23 -5.10 40.40 -12.62
C SER A 23 -4.27 39.12 -12.77
N VAL A 24 -3.87 38.53 -11.64
CA VAL A 24 -3.45 37.13 -11.60
C VAL A 24 -4.71 36.29 -11.47
N LEU A 25 -5.29 35.94 -12.63
CA LEU A 25 -6.25 34.85 -12.72
C LEU A 25 -5.44 33.56 -12.52
N LEU A 26 -5.51 32.97 -11.33
CA LEU A 26 -5.05 31.60 -11.10
C LEU A 26 -5.91 30.69 -11.98
N ALA A 27 -5.30 30.15 -13.04
CA ALA A 27 -5.82 29.00 -13.74
C ALA A 27 -5.86 27.83 -12.75
N GLN A 28 -7.02 27.58 -12.17
CA GLN A 28 -7.29 26.31 -11.50
C GLN A 28 -7.46 25.26 -12.61
N THR A 29 -6.36 24.61 -12.98
CA THR A 29 -6.45 23.36 -13.73
C THR A 29 -7.12 22.36 -12.81
N THR A 30 -8.34 21.97 -13.14
CA THR A 30 -8.99 20.80 -12.55
C THR A 30 -8.01 19.63 -12.60
N PRO A 31 -7.74 18.94 -11.48
CA PRO A 31 -7.02 17.68 -11.52
C PRO A 31 -7.68 16.76 -12.56
N PRO A 32 -6.91 16.02 -13.36
CA PRO A 32 -7.50 15.02 -14.23
C PRO A 32 -8.35 14.09 -13.35
N GLU A 33 -9.60 13.93 -13.75
CA GLU A 33 -10.53 12.95 -13.19
C GLU A 33 -9.80 11.61 -13.20
N SER A 34 -9.56 11.05 -12.00
CA SER A 34 -8.94 9.74 -11.87
C SER A 34 -9.85 8.74 -12.56
N THR A 35 -9.42 8.25 -13.72
CA THR A 35 -10.02 7.07 -14.35
C THR A 35 -10.15 6.00 -13.26
N PRO A 36 -11.35 5.40 -13.06
CA PRO A 36 -11.45 4.28 -12.16
C PRO A 36 -10.47 3.23 -12.64
N GLU A 37 -9.52 2.88 -11.78
CA GLU A 37 -8.58 1.80 -11.98
C GLU A 37 -9.41 0.57 -12.35
N ALA A 38 -9.25 0.13 -13.60
CA ALA A 38 -9.94 -1.04 -14.09
C ALA A 38 -9.46 -2.20 -13.22
N THR A 39 -10.34 -2.68 -12.35
CA THR A 39 -10.11 -3.89 -11.57
C THR A 39 -9.81 -4.98 -12.59
N ALA A 40 -8.56 -5.45 -12.61
CA ALA A 40 -8.15 -6.51 -13.52
C ALA A 40 -9.11 -7.69 -13.34
N GLU A 41 -9.59 -8.28 -14.45
CA GLU A 41 -10.43 -9.46 -14.32
C GLU A 41 -9.63 -10.59 -13.66
N PRO A 42 -10.26 -11.40 -12.80
CA PRO A 42 -9.59 -12.52 -12.14
C PRO A 42 -8.97 -13.48 -13.17
N THR A 43 -7.79 -14.00 -12.87
CA THR A 43 -7.09 -14.97 -13.72
C THR A 43 -7.88 -16.28 -13.82
N ASP A 44 -8.15 -16.75 -15.04
CA ASP A 44 -8.83 -18.05 -15.29
C ASP A 44 -7.83 -19.21 -15.17
N CYS A 45 -7.83 -19.87 -14.02
CA CYS A 45 -6.94 -20.99 -13.71
C CYS A 45 -7.43 -22.35 -14.24
N THR A 46 -8.48 -22.40 -15.08
CA THR A 46 -8.86 -23.64 -15.77
C THR A 46 -7.83 -24.01 -16.85
N PRO A 47 -7.73 -25.30 -17.25
CA PRO A 47 -6.86 -25.67 -18.37
C PRO A 47 -7.11 -24.87 -19.63
N GLU A 48 -8.38 -24.60 -19.98
CA GLU A 48 -8.76 -23.78 -21.12
C GLU A 48 -8.32 -22.33 -20.98
N GLY A 49 -8.50 -21.73 -19.80
CA GLY A 49 -8.05 -20.37 -19.47
C GLY A 49 -6.54 -20.22 -19.58
N LEU A 50 -5.78 -21.14 -19.00
CA LEU A 50 -4.31 -21.16 -19.06
C LEU A 50 -3.79 -21.34 -20.49
N ILE A 51 -4.43 -22.20 -21.31
CA ILE A 51 -4.08 -22.35 -22.73
C ILE A 51 -4.34 -21.04 -23.50
N ALA A 52 -5.47 -20.37 -23.22
CA ALA A 52 -5.79 -19.09 -23.84
C ALA A 52 -4.80 -17.99 -23.44
N ALA A 53 -4.43 -17.90 -22.16
CA ALA A 53 -3.45 -16.96 -21.65
C ALA A 53 -2.06 -17.21 -22.26
N GLN A 54 -1.63 -18.48 -22.33
CA GLN A 54 -0.38 -18.86 -23.00
C GLN A 54 -0.35 -18.44 -24.47
N ALA A 55 -1.45 -18.66 -25.21
CA ALA A 55 -1.55 -18.24 -26.60
C ALA A 55 -1.48 -16.71 -26.75
N ALA A 56 -2.15 -15.96 -25.87
CA ALA A 56 -2.13 -14.50 -25.86
C ALA A 56 -0.74 -13.93 -25.56
N LEU A 57 -0.04 -14.49 -24.57
CA LEU A 57 1.33 -14.10 -24.23
C LEU A 57 2.34 -14.48 -25.33
N GLN A 58 2.16 -15.64 -25.96
CA GLN A 58 2.98 -16.04 -27.11
C GLN A 58 2.82 -15.08 -28.29
N ALA A 59 1.61 -14.59 -28.55
CA ALA A 59 1.35 -13.63 -29.62
C ALA A 59 2.16 -12.33 -29.44
N GLN A 60 2.45 -11.92 -28.21
CA GLN A 60 3.28 -10.74 -27.91
C GLN A 60 4.76 -10.91 -28.28
N LEU A 61 5.22 -12.15 -28.54
CA LEU A 61 6.60 -12.46 -28.90
C LEU A 61 6.76 -12.95 -30.35
N GLU A 62 5.71 -12.89 -31.18
CA GLU A 62 5.72 -13.45 -32.54
C GLU A 62 6.80 -12.84 -33.45
N ASP A 63 7.15 -11.57 -33.27
CA ASP A 63 8.15 -10.85 -34.06
C ASP A 63 9.50 -10.66 -33.34
N PHE A 64 9.66 -11.23 -32.15
CA PHE A 64 10.82 -11.02 -31.29
C PHE A 64 12.14 -11.29 -32.03
N ALA A 65 12.23 -12.40 -32.77
CA ALA A 65 13.45 -12.79 -33.48
C ALA A 65 13.85 -11.79 -34.58
N THR A 66 12.88 -11.10 -35.18
CA THR A 66 13.14 -10.06 -36.18
C THR A 66 13.53 -8.75 -35.50
N ARG A 67 12.86 -8.38 -34.40
CA ARG A 67 13.12 -7.12 -33.70
C ARG A 67 14.43 -7.13 -32.92
N ILE A 68 14.86 -8.28 -32.40
CA ILE A 68 16.09 -8.36 -31.58
C ILE A 68 17.37 -8.18 -32.41
N VAL A 69 17.33 -8.40 -33.72
CA VAL A 69 18.47 -8.19 -34.63
C VAL A 69 18.51 -6.80 -35.25
N ASP A 70 17.45 -6.01 -35.08
CA ASP A 70 17.39 -4.60 -35.47
C ASP A 70 17.87 -3.74 -34.30
N GLU A 71 18.93 -2.96 -34.50
CA GLU A 71 19.53 -2.14 -33.44
C GLU A 71 18.56 -1.07 -32.90
N GLU A 72 17.60 -0.62 -33.71
CA GLU A 72 16.60 0.38 -33.30
C GLU A 72 15.46 -0.25 -32.46
N ASP A 73 15.14 -1.52 -32.69
CA ASP A 73 14.01 -2.22 -32.05
C ASP A 73 14.41 -3.22 -30.95
N ALA A 74 15.70 -3.56 -30.82
CA ALA A 74 16.17 -4.59 -29.90
C ALA A 74 15.79 -4.31 -28.44
N SER A 75 15.86 -3.05 -27.99
CA SER A 75 15.45 -2.67 -26.63
C SER A 75 13.96 -2.93 -26.37
N ALA A 76 13.11 -2.60 -27.33
CA ALA A 76 11.67 -2.83 -27.21
C ALA A 76 11.32 -4.33 -27.27
N ALA A 77 12.08 -5.13 -28.02
CA ALA A 77 11.94 -6.59 -28.03
C ALA A 77 12.30 -7.21 -26.67
N LEU A 78 13.38 -6.73 -26.03
CA LEU A 78 13.77 -7.18 -24.69
C LEU A 78 12.75 -6.76 -23.62
N GLU A 79 12.17 -5.56 -23.73
CA GLU A 79 11.10 -5.11 -22.84
C GLU A 79 9.87 -6.01 -22.95
N ALA A 80 9.42 -6.33 -24.17
CA ALA A 80 8.31 -7.26 -24.39
C ALA A 80 8.61 -8.66 -23.82
N LEU A 81 9.84 -9.16 -24.01
CA LEU A 81 10.27 -10.45 -23.43
C LEU A 81 10.18 -10.43 -21.90
N TYR A 82 10.63 -9.34 -21.27
CA TYR A 82 10.55 -9.18 -19.83
C TYR A 82 9.10 -9.15 -19.35
N GLN A 83 8.24 -8.32 -19.96
CA GLN A 83 6.83 -8.19 -19.60
C GLN A 83 6.07 -9.52 -19.73
N VAL A 84 6.32 -10.28 -20.79
CA VAL A 84 5.71 -11.61 -20.98
C VAL A 84 6.18 -12.59 -19.91
N GLY A 85 7.47 -12.56 -19.55
CA GLY A 85 8.01 -13.36 -18.44
C GLY A 85 7.31 -13.06 -17.12
N THR A 86 7.19 -11.78 -16.77
CA THR A 86 6.47 -11.32 -15.56
C THR A 86 5.00 -11.74 -15.59
N ALA A 87 4.34 -11.69 -16.74
CA ALA A 87 2.94 -12.10 -16.86
C ALA A 87 2.75 -13.61 -16.62
N TYR A 88 3.65 -14.46 -17.13
CA TYR A 88 3.61 -15.90 -16.83
C TYR A 88 3.82 -16.19 -15.35
N GLU A 89 4.75 -15.47 -14.74
CA GLU A 89 5.02 -15.56 -13.30
C GLU A 89 3.80 -15.19 -12.47
N GLN A 90 3.12 -14.09 -12.81
CA GLN A 90 1.89 -13.67 -12.13
C GLN A 90 0.76 -14.70 -12.31
N ILE A 91 0.54 -15.21 -13.52
CA ILE A 91 -0.48 -16.25 -13.76
C ILE A 91 -0.23 -17.49 -12.89
N ALA A 92 1.03 -17.91 -12.74
CA ALA A 92 1.35 -19.06 -11.91
C ALA A 92 0.96 -18.79 -10.44
N ILE A 93 1.30 -17.61 -9.92
CA ILE A 93 1.00 -17.19 -8.55
C ILE A 93 -0.51 -17.09 -8.33
N ASP A 94 -1.23 -16.42 -9.22
CA ASP A 94 -2.69 -16.28 -9.16
C ASP A 94 -3.39 -17.65 -9.14
N CYS A 95 -2.77 -18.65 -9.78
CA CYS A 95 -3.25 -20.03 -9.82
C CYS A 95 -2.64 -20.93 -8.74
N GLY A 96 -2.12 -20.35 -7.67
CA GLY A 96 -1.71 -21.04 -6.45
C GLY A 96 -0.29 -21.60 -6.45
N TYR A 97 0.56 -21.24 -7.41
CA TYR A 97 1.98 -21.57 -7.34
C TYR A 97 2.69 -20.66 -6.33
N ILE A 98 3.29 -21.26 -5.30
CA ILE A 98 4.07 -20.54 -4.29
C ILE A 98 5.57 -20.67 -4.63
N PRO A 99 6.24 -19.60 -5.09
CA PRO A 99 7.66 -19.63 -5.40
C PRO A 99 8.51 -19.64 -4.12
N ALA A 100 9.76 -20.12 -4.22
CA ALA A 100 10.66 -20.23 -3.07
C ALA A 100 11.07 -18.86 -2.48
N ASP A 101 10.97 -17.79 -3.26
CA ASP A 101 11.23 -16.41 -2.87
C ASP A 101 9.95 -15.64 -2.50
N ILE A 102 8.83 -16.34 -2.23
CA ILE A 102 7.52 -15.70 -1.97
C ILE A 102 7.60 -14.64 -0.85
N GLY A 103 8.38 -14.91 0.19
CA GLY A 103 8.60 -13.98 1.30
C GLY A 103 9.18 -12.62 0.89
N GLU A 104 9.88 -12.53 -0.24
CA GLU A 104 10.51 -11.29 -0.74
C GLU A 104 9.60 -10.50 -1.71
N ARG A 105 8.50 -11.11 -2.16
CA ARG A 105 7.58 -10.51 -3.14
C ARG A 105 6.55 -9.63 -2.47
N PHE A 106 6.08 -8.59 -3.17
CA PHE A 106 4.94 -7.79 -2.70
C PHE A 106 3.69 -8.64 -2.54
N VAL A 107 2.96 -8.39 -1.46
CA VAL A 107 1.87 -9.26 -1.02
C VAL A 107 0.59 -9.06 -1.84
N GLY A 108 0.34 -7.88 -2.39
CA GLY A 108 -0.88 -7.58 -3.14
C GLY A 108 -2.12 -7.60 -2.26
N THR A 109 -3.27 -8.02 -2.81
CA THR A 109 -4.57 -7.99 -2.10
C THR A 109 -5.41 -9.27 -2.27
N ASP A 110 -4.89 -10.29 -2.96
CA ASP A 110 -5.59 -11.57 -3.15
C ASP A 110 -5.54 -12.40 -1.87
N THR A 111 -6.54 -12.20 -1.01
CA THR A 111 -6.53 -12.75 0.36
C THR A 111 -6.48 -14.28 0.38
N GLU A 112 -7.05 -14.97 -0.61
CA GLU A 112 -7.03 -16.44 -0.67
C GLU A 112 -5.61 -16.95 -0.93
N ASN A 113 -4.95 -16.44 -1.97
CA ASN A 113 -3.57 -16.78 -2.29
C ASN A 113 -2.59 -16.33 -1.21
N ILE A 114 -2.86 -15.19 -0.57
CA ILE A 114 -2.05 -14.67 0.54
C ILE A 114 -2.07 -15.62 1.73
N LEU A 115 -3.25 -16.06 2.17
CA LEU A 115 -3.35 -17.00 3.29
C LEU A 115 -2.65 -18.33 2.97
N ALA A 116 -2.81 -18.86 1.76
CA ALA A 116 -2.11 -20.08 1.34
C ALA A 116 -0.58 -19.91 1.37
N ALA A 117 -0.05 -18.75 0.96
CA ALA A 117 1.37 -18.46 1.02
C ALA A 117 1.89 -18.24 2.45
N LEU A 118 1.08 -17.63 3.33
CA LEU A 118 1.45 -17.41 4.73
C LEU A 118 1.62 -18.72 5.51
N GLU A 119 0.90 -19.79 5.15
CA GLU A 119 1.08 -21.13 5.74
C GLU A 119 2.51 -21.69 5.53
N GLU A 120 3.20 -21.25 4.48
CA GLU A 120 4.58 -21.67 4.16
C GLU A 120 5.64 -20.74 4.77
N LEU A 121 5.23 -19.64 5.40
CA LEU A 121 6.11 -18.64 6.00
C LEU A 121 6.11 -18.74 7.52
N SER A 122 7.27 -18.44 8.12
CA SER A 122 7.40 -18.27 9.56
C SER A 122 7.56 -16.79 9.86
N GLY A 123 6.59 -16.17 10.53
CA GLY A 123 6.71 -14.78 10.98
C GLY A 123 7.71 -14.61 12.14
N ASP A 124 8.35 -13.44 12.20
CA ASP A 124 9.19 -12.97 13.30
C ASP A 124 8.50 -11.80 14.02
N PRO A 125 7.98 -11.99 15.25
CA PRO A 125 7.30 -10.94 15.99
C PRO A 125 8.21 -9.75 16.33
N ILE A 126 9.53 -9.96 16.44
CA ILE A 126 10.47 -8.87 16.71
C ILE A 126 10.55 -7.98 15.47
N ARG A 127 10.74 -8.59 14.29
CA ARG A 127 10.74 -7.82 13.03
C ARG A 127 9.38 -7.15 12.80
N GLY A 128 8.28 -7.83 13.11
CA GLY A 128 6.93 -7.27 13.03
C GLY A 128 6.76 -6.03 13.91
N GLN A 129 7.28 -6.06 15.14
CA GLN A 129 7.30 -4.89 16.02
C GLN A 129 8.13 -3.74 15.43
N LEU A 130 9.29 -4.03 14.84
CA LEU A 130 10.14 -3.01 14.24
C LEU A 130 9.47 -2.34 13.03
N LEU A 131 8.84 -3.12 12.15
CA LEU A 131 8.02 -2.63 11.04
C LEU A 131 6.89 -1.72 11.54
N TYR A 132 6.17 -2.17 12.58
CA TYR A 132 5.06 -1.46 13.19
C TYR A 132 5.45 -0.08 13.74
N ASN A 133 6.64 0.00 14.35
CA ASN A 133 7.16 1.20 15.02
C ASN A 133 8.04 2.09 14.13
N ASN A 134 8.13 1.82 12.82
CA ASN A 134 9.00 2.53 11.86
C ASN A 134 10.51 2.37 12.13
N GLU A 135 10.90 1.30 12.81
CA GLU A 135 12.31 0.98 13.10
C GLU A 135 12.96 0.14 11.99
N GLU A 136 12.14 -0.55 11.19
CA GLU A 136 12.55 -1.23 9.95
C GLU A 136 11.68 -0.75 8.77
N PRO A 137 12.26 -0.58 7.57
CA PRO A 137 11.47 -0.30 6.37
C PRO A 137 10.74 -1.57 5.91
N ALA A 138 9.59 -1.36 5.27
CA ALA A 138 8.90 -2.40 4.51
C ALA A 138 9.64 -2.72 3.19
N ALA A 139 9.14 -3.72 2.44
CA ALA A 139 9.73 -4.13 1.16
C ALA A 139 9.91 -3.00 0.14
N ASP A 140 9.03 -2.00 0.12
CA ASP A 140 9.16 -0.82 -0.74
C ASP A 140 10.21 0.22 -0.27
N GLY A 141 10.87 -0.04 0.87
CA GLY A 141 11.85 0.83 1.49
C GLY A 141 11.24 1.97 2.33
N SER A 142 9.93 2.03 2.47
CA SER A 142 9.23 3.06 3.25
C SER A 142 8.90 2.59 4.68
N VAL A 143 8.55 3.53 5.56
CA VAL A 143 8.05 3.23 6.91
C VAL A 143 6.52 3.19 6.93
N LEU A 144 5.92 2.26 7.67
CA LEU A 144 4.48 1.96 7.60
C LEU A 144 3.57 2.92 8.38
N ALA A 145 4.12 3.53 9.44
CA ALA A 145 3.47 4.45 10.37
C ALA A 145 2.26 3.88 11.14
N CYS A 146 2.22 2.56 11.36
CA CYS A 146 1.11 1.88 12.05
C CYS A 146 0.86 2.47 13.44
N ALA A 147 1.92 2.57 14.26
CA ALA A 147 1.84 3.11 15.62
C ALA A 147 1.25 4.53 15.68
N GLY A 148 1.45 5.36 14.65
CA GLY A 148 0.94 6.74 14.62
C GLY A 148 -0.59 6.85 14.66
N CYS A 149 -1.32 5.80 14.26
CA CYS A 149 -2.79 5.77 14.31
C CYS A 149 -3.34 4.82 15.38
N HIS A 150 -2.57 3.79 15.74
CA HIS A 150 -2.98 2.71 16.62
C HIS A 150 -2.39 2.83 18.05
N GLU A 151 -1.81 3.98 18.38
CA GLU A 151 -1.45 4.33 19.75
C GLU A 151 -2.64 5.01 20.45
N GLY A 152 -3.11 4.42 21.56
CA GLY A 152 -4.12 5.04 22.42
C GLY A 152 -5.56 5.04 21.90
N GLY A 153 -5.84 4.38 20.78
CA GLY A 153 -7.21 4.07 20.34
C GLY A 153 -7.99 5.21 19.66
N ALA A 154 -7.39 6.40 19.47
CA ALA A 154 -8.12 7.59 19.03
C ALA A 154 -8.42 7.63 17.53
N VAL A 155 -7.50 7.12 16.68
CA VAL A 155 -7.62 7.16 15.22
C VAL A 155 -7.96 5.77 14.66
N GLY A 156 -7.26 4.75 15.14
CA GLY A 156 -7.59 3.34 14.96
C GLY A 156 -7.65 2.62 16.31
N PRO A 157 -8.08 1.34 16.35
CA PRO A 157 -8.01 0.52 17.55
C PRO A 157 -6.61 0.53 18.16
N THR A 158 -6.49 0.58 19.48
CA THR A 158 -5.17 0.52 20.12
C THR A 158 -4.45 -0.78 19.75
N THR A 159 -3.13 -0.79 19.84
CA THR A 159 -2.31 -1.97 19.47
C THR A 159 -2.40 -3.07 20.53
N GLU A 160 -2.29 -2.66 21.79
CA GLU A 160 -2.29 -3.53 22.97
C GLU A 160 -3.61 -4.26 23.08
N GLY A 161 -3.62 -5.57 23.26
CA GLY A 161 -4.83 -6.38 23.32
C GLY A 161 -5.49 -6.62 21.96
N THR A 162 -4.75 -6.51 20.84
CA THR A 162 -5.32 -6.75 19.49
C THR A 162 -5.83 -8.17 19.37
N TRP A 163 -5.06 -9.16 19.82
CA TRP A 163 -5.51 -10.54 19.90
C TRP A 163 -6.73 -10.67 20.81
N THR A 164 -6.65 -10.15 22.04
CA THR A 164 -7.75 -10.21 23.02
C THR A 164 -9.05 -9.61 22.48
N ARG A 165 -8.98 -8.44 21.80
CA ARG A 165 -10.16 -7.82 21.17
C ARG A 165 -10.70 -8.67 20.03
N TRP A 166 -9.83 -9.28 19.22
CA TRP A 166 -10.32 -10.17 18.18
C TRP A 166 -11.04 -11.37 18.79
N ASP A 167 -10.42 -12.03 19.76
CA ASP A 167 -10.92 -13.24 20.40
C ASP A 167 -12.21 -12.96 21.21
N GLU A 168 -12.23 -11.94 22.07
CA GLU A 168 -13.37 -11.72 22.96
C GLU A 168 -14.50 -10.89 22.33
N VAL A 169 -14.21 -10.12 21.28
CA VAL A 169 -15.17 -9.16 20.72
C VAL A 169 -15.40 -9.38 19.22
N ARG A 170 -14.36 -9.35 18.38
CA ARG A 170 -14.55 -9.31 16.91
C ARG A 170 -15.01 -10.64 16.32
N ARG A 171 -14.47 -11.79 16.73
CA ARG A 171 -14.92 -13.10 16.21
C ARG A 171 -16.37 -13.46 16.59
N LEU A 172 -16.99 -12.70 17.51
CA LEU A 172 -18.40 -12.86 17.86
C LEU A 172 -19.33 -12.12 16.88
N ASP A 173 -18.79 -11.23 16.06
CA ASP A 173 -19.52 -10.58 14.98
C ASP A 173 -19.90 -11.63 13.91
N PRO A 174 -21.19 -11.78 13.54
CA PRO A 174 -21.59 -12.70 12.47
C PRO A 174 -20.87 -12.46 11.15
N ALA A 175 -20.39 -11.24 10.87
CA ALA A 175 -19.60 -10.95 9.67
C ALA A 175 -18.20 -11.61 9.67
N LEU A 176 -17.70 -12.01 10.85
CA LEU A 176 -16.38 -12.61 11.05
C LEU A 176 -16.46 -14.05 11.59
N ALA A 177 -17.64 -14.67 11.55
CA ALA A 177 -17.89 -15.96 12.21
C ALA A 177 -16.96 -17.10 11.77
N ASP A 178 -16.51 -17.06 10.51
CA ASP A 178 -15.63 -18.07 9.90
C ASP A 178 -14.17 -17.56 9.72
N SER A 179 -13.86 -16.34 10.17
CA SER A 179 -12.54 -15.75 10.02
C SER A 179 -11.60 -16.21 11.14
N THR A 180 -10.39 -16.65 10.77
CA THR A 180 -9.26 -16.80 11.71
C THR A 180 -8.70 -15.42 12.09
N PHE A 181 -7.84 -15.37 13.11
CA PHE A 181 -7.12 -14.13 13.45
C PHE A 181 -6.24 -13.67 12.28
N GLU A 182 -5.50 -14.59 11.68
CA GLU A 182 -4.67 -14.36 10.51
C GLU A 182 -5.48 -13.79 9.33
N HIS A 183 -6.64 -14.37 9.00
CA HIS A 183 -7.54 -13.84 7.98
C HIS A 183 -8.00 -12.42 8.32
N TYR A 184 -8.46 -12.20 9.56
CA TYR A 184 -8.93 -10.89 10.01
C TYR A 184 -7.84 -9.81 9.93
N ILE A 185 -6.61 -10.10 10.35
CA ILE A 185 -5.50 -9.14 10.30
C ILE A 185 -5.03 -8.91 8.87
N THR A 186 -4.93 -9.96 8.05
CA THR A 186 -4.60 -9.84 6.61
C THR A 186 -5.59 -8.92 5.90
N GLU A 187 -6.90 -9.16 6.07
CA GLU A 187 -7.93 -8.31 5.48
C GLU A 187 -7.89 -6.90 6.05
N SER A 188 -7.73 -6.75 7.38
CA SER A 188 -7.65 -5.43 8.02
C SER A 188 -6.48 -4.57 7.50
N ILE A 189 -5.35 -5.20 7.15
CA ILE A 189 -4.16 -4.50 6.66
C ILE A 189 -4.26 -4.19 5.16
N LEU A 190 -4.64 -5.19 4.37
CA LEU A 190 -4.59 -5.10 2.90
C LEU A 190 -5.87 -4.55 2.29
N LEU A 191 -7.00 -4.75 2.96
CA LEU A 191 -8.33 -4.29 2.57
C LEU A 191 -9.04 -3.56 3.75
N PRO A 192 -8.48 -2.47 4.32
CA PRO A 192 -8.94 -1.92 5.60
C PRO A 192 -10.40 -1.42 5.64
N ASN A 193 -11.06 -1.29 4.49
CA ASN A 193 -12.46 -0.91 4.39
C ASN A 193 -13.43 -2.10 4.29
N ALA A 194 -12.93 -3.34 4.18
CA ALA A 194 -13.76 -4.56 4.09
C ALA A 194 -14.51 -4.82 5.40
N TYR A 195 -13.84 -4.63 6.54
CA TYR A 195 -14.44 -4.63 7.87
C TYR A 195 -13.98 -3.41 8.67
N ILE A 196 -14.94 -2.61 9.13
CA ILE A 196 -14.66 -1.41 9.94
C ILE A 196 -15.37 -1.57 11.29
N PRO A 197 -14.63 -1.58 12.42
CA PRO A 197 -15.26 -1.63 13.72
C PRO A 197 -16.14 -0.39 13.97
N SER A 198 -17.24 -0.57 14.71
CA SER A 198 -18.32 0.42 14.85
C SER A 198 -17.91 1.83 15.30
N ASP A 199 -16.79 1.96 15.99
CA ASP A 199 -16.33 3.22 16.58
C ASP A 199 -15.37 3.99 15.67
N TYR A 200 -15.05 3.45 14.50
CA TYR A 200 -14.10 4.03 13.53
C TYR A 200 -14.77 4.33 12.19
N THR A 201 -14.13 5.19 11.40
CA THR A 201 -14.61 5.62 10.09
C THR A 201 -13.79 4.97 8.97
N ALA A 202 -14.44 4.71 7.84
CA ALA A 202 -13.79 4.26 6.61
C ALA A 202 -12.68 5.23 6.15
N ASN A 203 -11.73 4.71 5.38
CA ASN A 203 -10.64 5.46 4.74
C ASN A 203 -9.66 6.15 5.71
N MET A 204 -9.62 5.73 6.97
CA MET A 204 -8.61 6.21 7.93
C MET A 204 -7.28 5.47 7.77
N MET A 205 -7.34 4.15 7.56
CA MET A 205 -6.15 3.34 7.30
C MET A 205 -5.79 3.37 5.81
N PRO A 206 -4.51 3.58 5.45
CA PRO A 206 -4.05 3.55 4.06
C PRO A 206 -4.43 2.24 3.34
N GLN A 207 -4.88 2.35 2.10
CA GLN A 207 -5.39 1.23 1.30
C GLN A 207 -4.32 0.62 0.36
N ASN A 208 -3.05 0.99 0.52
CA ASN A 208 -1.98 0.65 -0.41
C ASN A 208 -0.92 -0.27 0.21
N TYR A 209 -1.21 -0.95 1.32
CA TYR A 209 -0.23 -1.81 1.98
C TYR A 209 0.15 -3.05 1.15
N GLY A 210 -0.72 -3.50 0.24
CA GLY A 210 -0.41 -4.58 -0.70
C GLY A 210 0.79 -4.31 -1.60
N ASP A 211 1.01 -3.04 -1.96
CA ASP A 211 2.13 -2.60 -2.80
C ASP A 211 3.39 -2.24 -2.01
N ARG A 212 3.30 -2.29 -0.67
CA ARG A 212 4.36 -1.83 0.24
C ARG A 212 4.98 -2.96 1.04
N LEU A 213 4.14 -3.92 1.44
CA LEU A 213 4.51 -5.08 2.23
C LEU A 213 4.91 -6.22 1.31
N SER A 214 5.98 -6.92 1.69
CA SER A 214 6.18 -8.28 1.22
C SER A 214 5.32 -9.29 1.98
N TYR A 215 5.22 -10.52 1.47
CA TYR A 215 4.58 -11.61 2.22
C TYR A 215 5.25 -11.82 3.58
N GLN A 216 6.58 -11.73 3.68
CA GLN A 216 7.27 -11.86 4.96
C GLN A 216 6.99 -10.68 5.90
N ASP A 217 6.90 -9.44 5.38
CA ASP A 217 6.51 -8.29 6.21
C ASP A 217 5.13 -8.49 6.83
N LEU A 218 4.17 -9.00 6.04
CA LEU A 218 2.84 -9.29 6.53
C LEU A 218 2.85 -10.42 7.58
N ALA A 219 3.56 -11.52 7.33
CA ALA A 219 3.71 -12.62 8.29
C ALA A 219 4.28 -12.13 9.64
N ASP A 220 5.31 -11.29 9.59
CA ASP A 220 5.93 -10.71 10.78
C ASP A 220 4.96 -9.81 11.55
N LEU A 221 4.22 -8.94 10.85
CA LEU A 221 3.20 -8.08 11.44
C LEU A 221 2.07 -8.88 12.10
N ILE A 222 1.60 -9.95 11.45
CA ILE A 222 0.54 -10.83 11.99
C ILE A 222 0.99 -11.45 13.31
N ILE A 223 2.18 -12.05 13.34
CA ILE A 223 2.69 -12.70 14.57
C ILE A 223 2.96 -11.67 15.68
N TYR A 224 3.41 -10.45 15.33
CA TYR A 224 3.51 -9.36 16.30
C TYR A 224 2.14 -8.97 16.88
N LEU A 225 1.12 -8.81 16.03
CA LEU A 225 -0.23 -8.43 16.46
C LEU A 225 -0.93 -9.55 17.25
N GLU A 226 -0.66 -10.81 16.89
CA GLU A 226 -1.10 -11.99 17.65
C GLU A 226 -0.53 -12.00 19.07
N SER A 227 0.72 -11.54 19.23
CA SER A 227 1.35 -11.44 20.55
C SER A 227 0.74 -10.34 21.46
N GLN A 228 -0.16 -9.50 20.94
CA GLN A 228 -0.83 -8.46 21.72
C GLN A 228 -2.04 -9.03 22.49
N ASP A 229 -1.75 -9.93 23.44
CA ASP A 229 -2.72 -10.62 24.30
C ASP A 229 -2.76 -10.02 25.71
N GLN A 230 -3.01 -8.71 25.79
CA GLN A 230 -3.18 -8.01 27.05
C GLN A 230 -4.67 -7.95 27.43
N PHE A 231 -4.97 -7.96 28.73
CA PHE A 231 -6.34 -7.77 29.21
C PHE A 231 -6.92 -6.45 28.70
N LEU A 232 -8.20 -6.48 28.35
CA LEU A 232 -8.92 -5.25 28.04
C LEU A 232 -9.14 -4.49 29.35
N ASP A 233 -8.57 -3.28 29.43
CA ASP A 233 -8.92 -2.35 30.49
C ASP A 233 -10.44 -2.07 30.38
N GLN A 234 -11.17 -2.42 31.45
CA GLN A 234 -12.63 -2.20 31.54
C GLN A 234 -12.98 -0.72 31.65
#